data_AF-A0A959Q7S9-F1
#
_entry.id   AF-A0A959Q7S9-F1
#
_cell.length_a   1.000
_cell.length_b   1.000
_cell.length_c   1.000
_cell.angle_alpha   90.00
_cell.angle_beta   90.00
_cell.angle_gamma   90.00
#
_symmetry.space_group_name_H-M   'P 1'
#
loop_
_entity.id
_entity.type
_entity.pdbx_description
1 polymer ?
#
loop_
_entity_poly.entity_id
_entity_poly.type
_entity_poly.pdbx_seq_one_letter_code
_entity_poly.pdbx_strand_id
1 'polypeptide(L)'
;MKKLLTFFFLLFTLGLLAQAPANDDCGGIIDLGEAPFCPDDVFFDNVEATPSDIGNDNIPDINECTGLGPMENDVWFSFIASDTIDDYTITVTGITDGMGSTPMLQPQVAVYRGDICGLDELELLDCGAADLGESVATLDLTGLDAGLTYFVRITDYSATGGDNEGTFQLCIKKKDPIVIVDDDIITNLCFGEVFDSGGPDGNYGPNENYTFSIQPSDPFVECIYFTLE
;
A
#
# COMPACT_ATOMS: atom_id res chain seq x y z
N MET A 1 -43.22 41.40 -39.91
CA MET A 1 -43.40 41.87 -38.52
C MET A 1 -43.55 40.63 -37.63
N LYS A 2 -42.72 40.54 -36.56
CA LYS A 2 -42.72 39.55 -35.46
C LYS A 2 -42.46 38.08 -35.91
N LYS A 3 -41.21 37.57 -35.96
CA LYS A 3 -40.29 37.23 -34.85
C LYS A 3 -41.02 36.68 -33.62
N LEU A 4 -41.13 35.36 -33.52
CA LEU A 4 -41.14 34.66 -32.24
C LEU A 4 -40.04 33.59 -32.30
N LEU A 5 -38.88 33.97 -31.77
CA LEU A 5 -37.73 33.14 -31.54
C LEU A 5 -38.02 32.37 -30.25
N THR A 6 -38.51 31.14 -30.34
CA THR A 6 -38.69 30.30 -29.15
C THR A 6 -37.34 29.70 -28.81
N PHE A 7 -36.78 30.24 -27.73
CA PHE A 7 -35.48 29.98 -27.17
C PHE A 7 -35.34 28.50 -26.76
N PHE A 8 -34.27 27.87 -27.29
CA PHE A 8 -33.78 26.55 -26.93
C PHE A 8 -33.32 26.58 -25.47
N PHE A 9 -34.13 26.05 -24.55
CA PHE A 9 -33.71 25.81 -23.17
C PHE A 9 -33.40 24.32 -23.04
N LEU A 10 -32.17 23.96 -23.42
CA LEU A 10 -31.56 22.69 -23.06
C LEU A 10 -31.35 22.75 -21.54
N LEU A 11 -32.30 22.22 -20.75
CA LEU A 11 -32.03 21.90 -19.34
C LEU A 11 -31.03 20.74 -19.34
N PHE A 12 -29.74 21.06 -19.34
CA PHE A 12 -28.72 20.16 -18.82
C PHE A 12 -28.87 20.23 -17.30
N THR A 13 -29.75 19.41 -16.75
CA THR A 13 -29.70 19.08 -15.33
C THR A 13 -28.44 18.27 -15.12
N LEU A 14 -27.30 18.92 -14.89
CA LEU A 14 -26.20 18.27 -14.17
C LEU A 14 -26.78 17.94 -12.79
N GLY A 15 -27.18 16.69 -12.59
CA GLY A 15 -27.25 16.16 -11.24
C GLY A 15 -25.85 16.29 -10.67
N LEU A 16 -25.71 16.99 -9.54
CA LEU A 16 -24.58 16.80 -8.65
C LEU A 16 -24.70 15.37 -8.11
N LEU A 17 -24.25 14.40 -8.91
CA LEU A 17 -23.88 13.09 -8.38
C LEU A 17 -22.63 13.33 -7.54
N ALA A 18 -22.50 12.64 -6.41
CA ALA A 18 -21.22 12.55 -5.74
C ALA A 18 -20.21 12.08 -6.80
N GLN A 19 -19.14 12.86 -6.96
CA GLN A 19 -18.14 12.56 -7.98
C GLN A 19 -17.14 11.63 -7.31
N ALA A 20 -16.92 10.46 -7.90
CA ALA A 20 -15.86 9.55 -7.52
C ALA A 20 -14.51 10.30 -7.42
N PRO A 21 -13.55 9.77 -6.63
CA PRO A 21 -12.23 10.36 -6.52
C PRO A 21 -11.56 10.49 -7.89
N ALA A 22 -10.68 11.49 -8.05
CA ALA A 22 -10.05 11.73 -9.35
C ALA A 22 -9.27 10.50 -9.86
N ASN A 23 -8.72 9.71 -8.93
CA ASN A 23 -7.95 8.50 -9.19
C ASN A 23 -8.76 7.21 -9.14
N ASP A 24 -10.08 7.30 -9.31
CA ASP A 24 -10.98 6.16 -9.53
C ASP A 24 -10.62 5.37 -10.81
N ASP A 25 -10.11 6.08 -11.82
CA ASP A 25 -9.69 5.51 -13.11
C ASP A 25 -8.20 5.75 -13.40
N CYS A 26 -7.65 4.92 -14.29
CA CYS A 26 -6.26 5.02 -14.75
C CYS A 26 -5.87 6.41 -15.28
N GLY A 27 -6.84 7.19 -15.81
CA GLY A 27 -6.61 8.52 -16.36
C GLY A 27 -6.39 9.62 -15.32
N GLY A 28 -6.74 9.38 -14.05
CA GLY A 28 -6.57 10.33 -12.96
C GLY A 28 -5.67 9.83 -11.84
N ILE A 29 -4.84 8.83 -12.13
CA ILE A 29 -3.85 8.29 -11.20
C ILE A 29 -3.04 9.37 -10.49
N ILE A 30 -2.85 9.19 -9.18
CA ILE A 30 -2.00 10.06 -8.38
C ILE A 30 -0.55 9.56 -8.46
N ASP A 31 0.35 10.38 -8.98
CA ASP A 31 1.80 10.14 -8.96
C ASP A 31 2.39 10.63 -7.63
N LEU A 32 2.91 9.68 -6.85
CA LEU A 32 3.55 9.92 -5.55
C LEU A 32 5.03 10.31 -5.68
N GLY A 33 5.60 10.22 -6.87
CA GLY A 33 7.03 10.44 -7.14
C GLY A 33 7.89 9.25 -6.75
N GLU A 34 9.18 9.51 -6.51
CA GLU A 34 10.12 8.49 -6.05
C GLU A 34 9.88 8.15 -4.57
N ALA A 35 9.74 6.86 -4.26
CA ALA A 35 9.63 6.38 -2.90
C ALA A 35 10.91 6.68 -2.09
N PRO A 36 10.82 6.91 -0.77
CA PRO A 36 9.68 6.67 0.09
C PRO A 36 8.64 7.81 0.06
N PHE A 37 7.37 7.44 0.23
CA PHE A 37 6.24 8.35 0.35
C PHE A 37 5.49 8.04 1.64
N CYS A 38 5.57 8.89 2.66
CA CYS A 38 4.79 8.70 3.88
C CYS A 38 4.58 10.02 4.65
N PRO A 39 3.84 10.97 4.07
CA PRO A 39 3.48 12.21 4.75
C PRO A 39 2.46 11.96 5.87
N ASP A 40 2.57 12.69 6.97
CA ASP A 40 1.63 12.60 8.11
C ASP A 40 0.36 13.43 7.92
N ASP A 41 0.32 14.30 6.91
CA ASP A 41 -0.72 15.31 6.68
C ASP A 41 -1.40 15.21 5.30
N VAL A 42 -1.14 14.14 4.54
CA VAL A 42 -1.81 13.85 3.27
C VAL A 42 -2.67 12.60 3.42
N PHE A 43 -3.95 12.75 3.13
CA PHE A 43 -4.95 11.70 3.25
C PHE A 43 -5.69 11.56 1.92
N PHE A 44 -6.15 10.35 1.64
CA PHE A 44 -6.91 10.00 0.45
C PHE A 44 -8.22 9.34 0.88
N ASP A 45 -9.14 9.17 -0.05
CA ASP A 45 -10.36 8.41 0.17
C ASP A 45 -10.73 7.63 -1.10
N ASN A 46 -11.56 6.61 -0.92
CA ASN A 46 -12.15 5.85 -2.02
C ASN A 46 -13.69 5.98 -2.03
N VAL A 47 -14.22 7.04 -1.41
CA VAL A 47 -15.66 7.24 -1.27
C VAL A 47 -16.28 7.48 -2.63
N GLU A 48 -17.28 6.67 -2.99
CA GLU A 48 -17.96 6.66 -4.29
C GLU A 48 -17.04 6.27 -5.47
N ALA A 49 -15.87 5.67 -5.19
CA ALA A 49 -15.08 5.01 -6.22
C ALA A 49 -15.83 3.80 -6.80
N THR A 50 -15.37 3.33 -7.94
CA THR A 50 -16.02 2.27 -8.72
C THR A 50 -15.06 1.13 -9.03
N PRO A 51 -15.57 -0.04 -9.44
CA PRO A 51 -14.71 -1.14 -9.81
C PRO A 51 -13.99 -0.82 -11.12
N SER A 52 -12.66 -0.86 -11.10
CA SER A 52 -11.83 -0.83 -12.29
C SER A 52 -11.94 -2.16 -13.05
N ASP A 53 -11.75 -2.12 -14.37
CA ASP A 53 -11.65 -3.30 -15.24
C ASP A 53 -10.26 -3.34 -15.89
N ILE A 54 -9.37 -4.18 -15.34
CA ILE A 54 -8.01 -4.38 -15.88
C ILE A 54 -7.87 -5.67 -16.71
N GLY A 55 -8.98 -6.36 -17.02
CA GLY A 55 -8.99 -7.60 -17.82
C GLY A 55 -9.26 -8.88 -17.01
N ASN A 56 -8.66 -10.00 -17.41
CA ASN A 56 -8.95 -11.33 -16.88
C ASN A 56 -8.49 -11.51 -15.43
N ASP A 57 -7.46 -10.79 -15.01
CA ASP A 57 -6.89 -10.82 -13.65
C ASP A 57 -7.37 -9.63 -12.80
N ASN A 58 -8.57 -9.13 -13.08
CA ASN A 58 -9.11 -7.94 -12.42
C ASN A 58 -9.37 -8.13 -10.91
N ILE A 59 -9.56 -9.38 -10.49
CA ILE A 59 -9.45 -9.77 -9.08
C ILE A 59 -8.21 -10.65 -9.02
N PRO A 60 -7.17 -10.27 -8.25
CA PRO A 60 -6.04 -11.16 -8.01
C PRO A 60 -6.55 -12.53 -7.58
N ASP A 61 -6.04 -13.61 -8.17
CA ASP A 61 -6.52 -14.94 -7.80
C ASP A 61 -6.32 -15.13 -6.29
N ILE A 62 -7.34 -15.65 -5.62
CA ILE A 62 -7.33 -15.89 -4.17
C ILE A 62 -6.13 -16.79 -3.76
N ASN A 63 -5.56 -17.53 -4.71
CA ASN A 63 -4.37 -18.35 -4.51
C ASN A 63 -3.06 -17.56 -4.47
N GLU A 64 -3.00 -16.40 -5.12
CA GLU A 64 -1.86 -15.47 -5.10
C GLU A 64 -2.03 -14.43 -3.97
N CYS A 65 -3.28 -14.15 -3.61
CA CYS A 65 -3.67 -13.17 -2.61
C CYS A 65 -4.74 -13.71 -1.66
N THR A 66 -4.35 -14.62 -0.77
CA THR A 66 -5.31 -15.29 0.11
C THR A 66 -5.99 -14.27 1.02
N GLY A 67 -7.32 -14.18 0.93
CA GLY A 67 -8.13 -13.28 1.76
C GLY A 67 -8.60 -12.02 1.06
N LEU A 68 -8.20 -11.76 -0.19
CA LEU A 68 -8.81 -10.69 -0.98
C LEU A 68 -10.27 -11.01 -1.33
N GLY A 69 -11.14 -10.05 -1.04
CA GLY A 69 -12.49 -9.96 -1.54
C GLY A 69 -12.55 -9.29 -2.92
N PRO A 70 -13.76 -9.09 -3.46
CA PRO A 70 -13.98 -8.34 -4.68
C PRO A 70 -13.34 -6.93 -4.60
N MET A 71 -12.85 -6.45 -5.74
CA MET A 71 -12.33 -5.09 -5.88
C MET A 71 -13.47 -4.19 -6.37
N GLU A 72 -14.06 -3.40 -5.47
CA GLU A 72 -15.32 -2.68 -5.75
C GLU A 72 -15.19 -1.15 -5.75
N ASN A 73 -14.33 -0.59 -4.89
CA ASN A 73 -14.16 0.85 -4.73
C ASN A 73 -12.69 1.19 -4.97
N ASP A 74 -12.26 1.20 -6.23
CA ASP A 74 -10.84 1.22 -6.58
C ASP A 74 -10.29 2.63 -6.68
N VAL A 75 -9.13 2.87 -6.07
CA VAL A 75 -8.35 4.09 -6.27
C VAL A 75 -6.90 3.76 -6.56
N TRP A 76 -6.33 4.49 -7.51
CA TRP A 76 -5.03 4.18 -8.11
C TRP A 76 -3.95 5.21 -7.77
N PHE A 77 -2.75 4.70 -7.51
CA PHE A 77 -1.54 5.48 -7.25
C PHE A 77 -0.37 4.91 -8.03
N SER A 78 0.64 5.74 -8.29
CA SER A 78 1.92 5.29 -8.83
C SER A 78 3.08 5.84 -8.02
N PHE A 79 4.18 5.09 -7.99
CA PHE A 79 5.45 5.56 -7.45
C PHE A 79 6.61 5.01 -8.29
N ILE A 80 7.77 5.67 -8.19
CA ILE A 80 9.03 5.19 -8.76
C ILE A 80 9.85 4.53 -7.66
N ALA A 81 10.34 3.31 -7.89
CA ALA A 81 11.23 2.65 -6.95
C ALA A 81 12.59 3.37 -6.89
N SER A 82 13.06 3.68 -5.68
CA SER A 82 14.36 4.31 -5.46
C SER A 82 15.52 3.35 -5.74
N ASP A 83 16.66 3.90 -6.15
CA ASP A 83 17.92 3.17 -6.32
C ASP A 83 18.65 2.87 -5.00
N THR A 84 18.13 3.35 -3.87
CA THR A 84 18.70 3.15 -2.53
C THR A 84 17.89 2.22 -1.62
N ILE A 85 16.75 1.72 -2.11
CA ILE A 85 15.82 0.86 -1.35
C ILE A 85 15.57 -0.40 -2.15
N ASP A 86 15.98 -1.55 -1.59
CA ASP A 86 15.80 -2.87 -2.21
C ASP A 86 14.39 -3.43 -1.95
N ASP A 87 13.93 -3.30 -0.71
CA ASP A 87 12.67 -3.86 -0.23
C ASP A 87 11.79 -2.76 0.38
N TYR A 88 10.48 -2.87 0.16
CA TYR A 88 9.49 -1.86 0.55
C TYR A 88 8.42 -2.46 1.44
N THR A 89 7.83 -1.62 2.29
CA THR A 89 6.59 -1.91 3.00
C THR A 89 5.57 -0.85 2.62
N ILE A 90 4.42 -1.29 2.12
CA ILE A 90 3.24 -0.46 1.86
C ILE A 90 2.26 -0.66 3.01
N THR A 91 1.77 0.43 3.58
CA THR A 91 0.74 0.43 4.61
C THR A 91 -0.40 1.35 4.21
N VAL A 92 -1.62 0.81 4.28
CA VAL A 92 -2.87 1.55 4.13
C VAL A 92 -3.56 1.57 5.49
N THR A 93 -3.76 2.76 6.04
CA THR A 93 -4.34 2.95 7.37
C THR A 93 -5.60 3.79 7.26
N GLY A 94 -6.76 3.22 7.56
CA GLY A 94 -8.00 3.95 7.73
C GLY A 94 -7.88 4.97 8.87
N ILE A 95 -8.22 6.23 8.58
CA ILE A 95 -8.04 7.34 9.53
C ILE A 95 -9.22 8.32 9.45
N THR A 96 -9.50 8.98 10.57
CA THR A 96 -10.39 10.14 10.60
C THR A 96 -9.55 11.39 10.35
N ASP A 97 -9.88 12.14 9.31
CA ASP A 97 -9.22 13.42 9.05
C ASP A 97 -9.58 14.47 10.13
N GLY A 98 -8.89 15.61 10.10
CA GLY A 98 -9.17 16.72 11.01
C GLY A 98 -10.54 17.38 10.82
N MET A 99 -11.32 16.94 9.82
CA MET A 99 -12.65 17.46 9.46
C MET A 99 -13.78 16.50 9.82
N GLY A 100 -13.48 15.31 10.35
CA GLY A 100 -14.45 14.33 10.83
C GLY A 100 -14.87 13.28 9.80
N SER A 101 -14.00 12.93 8.86
CA SER A 101 -14.26 11.86 7.89
C SER A 101 -14.44 10.48 8.54
N THR A 102 -15.13 9.59 7.83
CA THR A 102 -15.24 8.17 8.21
C THR A 102 -13.95 7.46 7.81
N PRO A 103 -13.26 6.77 8.73
CA PRO A 103 -12.08 5.99 8.38
C PRO A 103 -12.48 4.81 7.50
N MET A 104 -11.66 4.52 6.50
CA MET A 104 -11.75 3.26 5.74
C MET A 104 -11.62 2.07 6.69
N LEU A 105 -12.42 1.04 6.47
CA LEU A 105 -12.29 -0.25 7.14
C LEU A 105 -11.93 -1.32 6.13
N GLN A 106 -11.28 -2.38 6.60
CA GLN A 106 -10.96 -3.54 5.78
C GLN A 106 -10.25 -3.18 4.46
N PRO A 107 -9.19 -2.35 4.47
CA PRO A 107 -8.46 -2.00 3.26
C PRO A 107 -7.86 -3.25 2.59
N GLN A 108 -7.80 -3.19 1.26
CA GLN A 108 -7.09 -4.13 0.40
C GLN A 108 -6.13 -3.34 -0.49
N VAL A 109 -4.95 -3.90 -0.73
CA VAL A 109 -3.91 -3.30 -1.57
C VAL A 109 -3.36 -4.33 -2.53
N ALA A 110 -3.18 -3.95 -3.78
CA ALA A 110 -2.51 -4.75 -4.80
C ALA A 110 -1.52 -3.89 -5.58
N VAL A 111 -0.36 -4.47 -5.91
CA VAL A 111 0.74 -3.76 -6.56
C VAL A 111 1.06 -4.41 -7.89
N TYR A 112 1.18 -3.58 -8.92
CA TYR A 112 1.35 -4.02 -10.29
C TYR A 112 2.54 -3.33 -10.97
N ARG A 113 3.00 -3.94 -12.07
CA ARG A 113 3.83 -3.29 -13.11
C ARG A 113 3.14 -3.44 -14.47
N GLY A 114 3.45 -2.57 -15.43
CA GLY A 114 2.93 -2.66 -16.80
C GLY A 114 2.32 -1.37 -17.32
N ASP A 115 1.22 -1.46 -18.06
CA ASP A 115 0.42 -0.30 -18.51
C ASP A 115 -0.94 -0.29 -17.79
N ILE A 116 -1.14 0.68 -16.90
CA ILE A 116 -2.35 0.83 -16.10
C ILE A 116 -3.62 1.09 -16.92
N CYS A 117 -3.49 1.64 -18.13
CA CYS A 117 -4.65 1.86 -19.00
C CYS A 117 -4.79 0.79 -20.09
N GLY A 118 -3.89 -0.19 -20.13
CA GLY A 118 -3.95 -1.34 -21.03
C GLY A 118 -4.79 -2.48 -20.43
N LEU A 119 -5.69 -3.05 -21.22
CA LEU A 119 -6.43 -4.24 -20.81
C LEU A 119 -5.52 -5.47 -20.86
N ASP A 120 -5.47 -6.24 -19.76
CA ASP A 120 -4.55 -7.39 -19.61
C ASP A 120 -3.06 -7.01 -19.75
N GLU A 121 -2.70 -5.75 -19.46
CA GLU A 121 -1.31 -5.25 -19.56
C GLU A 121 -0.66 -4.96 -18.19
N LEU A 122 -1.38 -5.22 -17.09
CA LEU A 122 -0.85 -5.19 -15.73
C LEU A 122 -0.47 -6.59 -15.26
N GLU A 123 0.72 -6.71 -14.70
CA GLU A 123 1.19 -7.90 -13.99
C GLU A 123 1.16 -7.61 -12.50
N LEU A 124 0.41 -8.42 -11.76
CA LEU A 124 0.39 -8.40 -10.30
C LEU A 124 1.75 -8.83 -9.75
N LEU A 125 2.27 -8.06 -8.80
CA LEU A 125 3.50 -8.37 -8.09
C LEU A 125 3.21 -8.98 -6.72
N ASP A 126 2.37 -8.29 -5.94
CA ASP A 126 1.96 -8.73 -4.62
C ASP A 126 0.71 -7.96 -4.15
N CYS A 127 0.15 -8.41 -3.05
CA CYS A 127 -1.13 -7.97 -2.54
C CYS A 127 -1.33 -8.29 -1.06
N GLY A 128 -2.19 -7.54 -0.39
CA GLY A 128 -2.55 -7.76 1.00
C GLY A 128 -3.90 -7.17 1.35
N ALA A 129 -4.48 -7.65 2.45
CA ALA A 129 -5.70 -7.08 3.02
C ALA A 129 -5.62 -7.06 4.54
N ALA A 130 -6.37 -6.13 5.12
CA ALA A 130 -6.65 -6.15 6.55
C ALA A 130 -7.57 -7.32 6.91
N ASP A 131 -7.52 -7.77 8.17
CA ASP A 131 -8.49 -8.72 8.71
C ASP A 131 -9.89 -8.09 8.86
N LEU A 132 -10.91 -8.94 9.06
CA LEU A 132 -12.29 -8.49 9.26
C LEU A 132 -12.41 -7.55 10.48
N GLY A 133 -12.87 -6.32 10.21
CA GLY A 133 -13.06 -5.28 11.22
C GLY A 133 -11.81 -4.47 11.55
N GLU A 134 -10.66 -4.80 10.96
CA GLU A 134 -9.43 -4.03 11.08
C GLU A 134 -9.38 -2.88 10.06
N SER A 135 -8.57 -1.86 10.34
CA SER A 135 -8.43 -0.67 9.50
C SER A 135 -7.02 -0.51 8.92
N VAL A 136 -6.18 -1.55 8.99
CA VAL A 136 -4.79 -1.49 8.56
C VAL A 136 -4.45 -2.70 7.70
N ALA A 137 -4.03 -2.43 6.46
CA ALA A 137 -3.43 -3.43 5.58
C ALA A 137 -1.95 -3.10 5.40
N THR A 138 -1.11 -4.14 5.47
CA THR A 138 0.32 -4.04 5.25
C THR A 138 0.75 -5.04 4.18
N LEU A 139 1.63 -4.61 3.29
CA LEU A 139 2.17 -5.42 2.21
C LEU A 139 3.68 -5.19 2.11
N ASP A 140 4.46 -6.26 2.19
CA ASP A 140 5.90 -6.21 2.00
C ASP A 140 6.27 -6.60 0.57
N LEU A 141 6.96 -5.73 -0.14
CA LEU A 141 7.46 -5.97 -1.49
C LEU A 141 8.97 -6.18 -1.46
N THR A 142 9.43 -7.14 -2.26
CA THR A 142 10.87 -7.39 -2.43
C THR A 142 11.23 -7.41 -3.90
N GLY A 143 12.45 -7.01 -4.24
CA GLY A 143 12.98 -7.13 -5.59
C GLY A 143 12.33 -6.20 -6.62
N LEU A 144 11.97 -4.97 -6.22
CA LEU A 144 11.58 -3.95 -7.18
C LEU A 144 12.82 -3.44 -7.93
N ASP A 145 12.69 -3.26 -9.25
CA ASP A 145 13.73 -2.71 -10.11
C ASP A 145 13.77 -1.18 -9.94
N ALA A 146 14.92 -0.67 -9.51
CA ALA A 146 15.15 0.76 -9.31
C ALA A 146 14.86 1.59 -10.58
N GLY A 147 14.20 2.73 -10.40
CA GLY A 147 13.85 3.67 -11.46
C GLY A 147 12.65 3.27 -12.31
N LEU A 148 12.02 2.12 -12.04
CA LEU A 148 10.76 1.72 -12.69
C LEU A 148 9.55 2.25 -11.92
N THR A 149 8.45 2.45 -12.66
CA THR A 149 7.15 2.84 -12.12
C THR A 149 6.34 1.62 -11.73
N TYR A 150 5.74 1.68 -10.55
CA TYR A 150 4.84 0.67 -10.00
C TYR A 150 3.48 1.31 -9.71
N PHE A 151 2.42 0.52 -9.85
CA PHE A 151 1.05 0.95 -9.65
C PHE A 151 0.47 0.29 -8.40
N VAL A 152 -0.21 1.06 -7.57
CA VAL A 152 -0.86 0.61 -6.34
C VAL A 152 -2.36 0.81 -6.51
N ARG A 153 -3.11 -0.29 -6.45
CA ARG A 153 -4.57 -0.29 -6.37
C ARG A 153 -4.96 -0.45 -4.92
N ILE A 154 -5.78 0.46 -4.41
CA ILE A 154 -6.34 0.38 -3.06
C ILE A 154 -7.85 0.31 -3.17
N THR A 155 -8.45 -0.58 -2.39
CA THR A 155 -9.91 -0.70 -2.25
C THR A 155 -10.26 -1.12 -0.83
N ASP A 156 -11.54 -1.32 -0.55
CA ASP A 156 -12.04 -1.96 0.67
C ASP A 156 -12.80 -3.25 0.33
N TYR A 157 -13.05 -4.09 1.32
CA TYR A 157 -13.95 -5.24 1.17
C TYR A 157 -14.93 -5.33 2.32
N SER A 158 -16.06 -5.99 2.06
CA SER A 158 -17.11 -6.22 3.05
C SER A 158 -17.57 -7.66 3.07
N ALA A 159 -17.58 -8.30 4.24
CA ALA A 159 -18.14 -9.64 4.39
C ALA A 159 -19.68 -9.64 4.45
N THR A 160 -20.29 -8.50 4.75
CA THR A 160 -21.74 -8.34 4.94
C THR A 160 -22.40 -7.48 3.85
N GLY A 161 -21.61 -6.92 2.93
CA GLY A 161 -22.08 -6.00 1.89
C GLY A 161 -22.44 -4.61 2.41
N GLY A 162 -21.91 -4.22 3.57
CA GLY A 162 -21.95 -2.83 4.06
C GLY A 162 -20.74 -2.02 3.59
N ASP A 163 -20.91 -0.71 3.49
CA ASP A 163 -19.88 0.22 3.02
C ASP A 163 -18.71 0.30 4.00
N ASN A 164 -17.51 0.04 3.49
CA ASN A 164 -16.25 0.17 4.25
C ASN A 164 -15.31 1.20 3.61
N GLU A 165 -15.75 1.89 2.55
CA GLU A 165 -15.10 3.05 1.96
C GLU A 165 -14.87 4.16 2.99
N GLY A 166 -13.84 4.96 2.78
CA GLY A 166 -13.54 6.05 3.69
C GLY A 166 -12.16 6.66 3.47
N THR A 167 -11.77 7.49 4.41
CA THR A 167 -10.46 8.14 4.39
C THR A 167 -9.38 7.21 4.91
N PHE A 168 -8.22 7.26 4.27
CA PHE A 168 -7.04 6.52 4.63
C PHE A 168 -5.76 7.33 4.41
N GLN A 169 -4.68 6.88 5.06
CA GLN A 169 -3.32 7.31 4.81
C GLN A 169 -2.58 6.19 4.06
N LEU A 170 -1.81 6.57 3.04
CA LEU A 170 -0.92 5.66 2.30
C LEU A 170 0.53 5.96 2.67
N CYS A 171 1.26 4.91 3.04
CA CYS A 171 2.66 4.97 3.39
C CYS A 171 3.43 3.90 2.59
N ILE A 172 4.47 4.30 1.87
CA ILE A 172 5.40 3.45 1.13
C ILE A 172 6.80 3.76 1.68
N LYS A 173 7.37 2.83 2.44
CA LYS A 173 8.67 2.99 3.10
C LYS A 173 9.62 1.87 2.70
N LYS A 174 10.90 2.05 2.99
CA LYS A 174 11.85 0.95 3.04
C LYS A 174 11.38 -0.08 4.06
N LYS A 175 11.39 -1.35 3.68
CA LYS A 175 11.15 -2.46 4.61
C LYS A 175 12.24 -2.50 5.66
N ASP A 176 11.86 -2.61 6.92
CA ASP A 176 12.81 -2.75 8.01
C ASP A 176 13.52 -4.11 7.88
N PRO A 177 14.86 -4.14 7.90
CA PRO A 177 15.59 -5.38 7.75
C PRO A 177 15.37 -6.26 8.98
N ILE A 178 15.08 -7.53 8.73
CA ILE A 178 14.92 -8.55 9.77
C ILE A 178 16.26 -9.26 9.97
N VAL A 179 16.74 -9.33 11.21
CA VAL A 179 17.93 -10.08 11.60
C VAL A 179 17.53 -11.23 12.51
N ILE A 180 17.76 -12.46 12.06
CA ILE A 180 17.59 -13.68 12.86
C ILE A 180 18.97 -14.04 13.43
N VAL A 181 19.09 -14.11 14.75
CA VAL A 181 20.36 -14.43 15.42
C VAL A 181 20.48 -15.94 15.62
N ASP A 182 20.95 -16.63 14.58
CA ASP A 182 21.20 -18.09 14.56
C ASP A 182 22.70 -18.45 14.57
N ASP A 183 23.58 -17.46 14.62
CA ASP A 183 25.04 -17.55 14.83
C ASP A 183 25.56 -16.21 15.41
N ASP A 184 26.86 -16.09 15.65
CA ASP A 184 27.50 -14.81 15.96
C ASP A 184 27.43 -13.86 14.75
N ILE A 185 26.62 -12.82 14.86
CA ILE A 185 26.32 -11.86 13.77
C ILE A 185 26.97 -10.50 14.05
N ILE A 186 27.57 -9.92 13.01
CA ILE A 186 28.02 -8.52 12.99
C ILE A 186 27.27 -7.80 11.87
N THR A 187 26.56 -6.73 12.20
CA THR A 187 25.80 -5.92 11.24
C THR A 187 26.20 -4.46 11.25
N ASN A 188 26.06 -3.78 10.12
CA ASN A 188 26.19 -2.32 9.99
C ASN A 188 24.84 -1.62 9.78
N LEU A 189 23.73 -2.33 9.96
CA LEU A 189 22.39 -1.78 9.81
C LEU A 189 22.14 -0.70 10.88
N CYS A 190 21.51 0.39 10.45
CA CYS A 190 21.17 1.52 11.33
C CYS A 190 19.82 1.35 12.05
N PHE A 191 18.96 0.47 11.54
CA PHE A 191 17.62 0.15 12.05
C PHE A 191 17.23 -1.25 11.55
N GLY A 192 16.21 -1.85 12.16
CA GLY A 192 15.71 -3.18 11.83
C GLY A 192 15.06 -3.86 13.02
N GLU A 193 14.54 -5.05 12.78
CA GLU A 193 14.01 -5.95 13.81
C GLU A 193 14.99 -7.08 14.06
N VAL A 194 15.21 -7.43 15.32
CA VAL A 194 16.13 -8.49 15.73
C VAL A 194 15.34 -9.56 16.45
N PHE A 195 15.46 -10.80 15.99
CA PHE A 195 14.86 -11.99 16.58
C PHE A 195 15.94 -12.96 17.04
N ASP A 196 15.59 -13.83 17.98
CA ASP A 196 16.42 -14.99 18.29
C ASP A 196 16.43 -16.01 17.13
N SER A 197 17.10 -17.13 17.30
CA SER A 197 17.24 -18.20 16.30
C SER A 197 15.91 -18.83 15.86
N GLY A 198 14.85 -18.70 16.67
CA GLY A 198 13.49 -19.12 16.37
C GLY A 198 12.76 -18.18 15.40
N GLY A 199 13.30 -16.99 15.13
CA GLY A 199 12.65 -15.98 14.33
C GLY A 199 11.41 -15.36 15.02
N PRO A 200 10.50 -14.75 14.26
CA PRO A 200 9.34 -14.05 14.83
C PRO A 200 8.35 -14.93 15.60
N ASP A 201 8.12 -16.15 15.11
CA ASP A 201 7.05 -17.04 15.58
C ASP A 201 7.55 -18.39 16.14
N GLY A 202 8.84 -18.66 16.02
CA GLY A 202 9.44 -19.93 16.44
C GLY A 202 10.02 -19.90 17.84
N ASN A 203 10.40 -21.08 18.33
CA ASN A 203 11.16 -21.19 19.57
C ASN A 203 12.65 -21.31 19.25
N TYR A 204 13.50 -20.64 20.02
CA TYR A 204 14.94 -20.86 20.04
C TYR A 204 15.31 -22.28 20.52
N GLY A 205 16.49 -22.75 20.14
CA GLY A 205 16.99 -24.07 20.49
C GLY A 205 17.63 -24.14 21.88
N PRO A 206 17.75 -25.34 22.47
CA PRO A 206 18.33 -25.49 23.80
C PRO A 206 19.85 -25.22 23.81
N ASN A 207 20.29 -24.38 24.75
CA ASN A 207 21.70 -24.01 24.96
C ASN A 207 22.34 -23.22 23.82
N GLU A 208 21.56 -22.39 23.13
CA GLU A 208 22.09 -21.43 22.18
C GLU A 208 22.64 -20.22 22.92
N ASN A 209 23.79 -19.72 22.46
CA ASN A 209 24.46 -18.55 23.01
C ASN A 209 25.19 -17.86 21.86
N TYR A 210 24.49 -16.96 21.21
CA TYR A 210 24.95 -16.21 20.04
C TYR A 210 25.10 -14.74 20.38
N THR A 211 26.06 -14.08 19.74
CA THR A 211 26.34 -12.67 19.93
C THR A 211 25.84 -11.87 18.73
N PHE A 212 24.96 -10.90 18.97
CA PHE A 212 24.60 -9.90 17.98
C PHE A 212 25.39 -8.60 18.23
N SER A 213 26.23 -8.22 17.26
CA SER A 213 27.08 -7.04 17.33
C SER A 213 26.68 -6.02 16.27
N ILE A 214 26.48 -4.77 16.68
CA ILE A 214 26.31 -3.66 15.74
C ILE A 214 27.65 -2.96 15.57
N GLN A 215 28.18 -3.00 14.35
CA GLN A 215 29.40 -2.32 13.93
C GLN A 215 29.04 -1.15 12.99
N PRO A 216 29.05 0.10 13.49
CA PRO A 216 28.87 1.27 12.66
C PRO A 216 29.90 1.32 11.53
N SER A 217 29.49 1.82 10.36
CA SER A 217 30.37 1.95 9.18
C SER A 217 31.41 3.07 9.31
N ASP A 218 31.29 3.92 10.34
CA ASP A 218 32.27 4.94 10.66
C ASP A 218 33.50 4.31 11.36
N PRO A 219 34.71 4.44 10.80
CA PRO A 219 35.93 3.86 11.36
C PRO A 219 36.32 4.43 12.75
N PHE A 220 35.62 5.45 13.24
CA PHE A 220 35.90 6.11 14.52
C PHE A 220 34.91 5.77 15.64
N VAL A 221 33.94 4.86 15.42
CA VAL A 221 32.94 4.48 16.42
C VAL A 221 33.18 3.03 16.89
N GLU A 222 33.21 2.82 18.21
CA GLU A 222 33.33 1.49 18.82
C GLU A 222 32.02 0.68 18.69
N CYS A 223 32.12 -0.65 18.55
CA CYS A 223 30.96 -1.53 18.44
C CYS A 223 30.07 -1.44 19.68
N ILE A 224 28.75 -1.47 19.48
CA ILE A 224 27.78 -1.60 20.56
C ILE A 224 27.43 -3.09 20.70
N TYR A 225 27.61 -3.64 21.90
CA TYR A 225 27.33 -5.03 22.20
C TYR A 225 26.01 -5.15 22.95
N PHE A 226 25.13 -6.02 22.46
CA PHE A 226 23.92 -6.45 23.18
C PHE A 226 24.05 -7.94 23.47
N THR A 227 23.72 -8.34 24.69
CA THR A 227 23.51 -9.75 25.05
C THR A 227 22.01 -9.95 25.18
N LEU A 228 21.43 -10.75 24.30
CA LEU A 228 20.06 -11.21 24.43
C LEU A 228 20.12 -12.42 25.39
N GLU A 229 19.60 -12.25 26.61
CA GLU A 229 19.42 -13.32 27.61
C GLU A 229 18.05 -14.01 27.45
#